data_AF-A0A0A2B461-F1
#
_entry.id   AF-A0A0A2B461-F1
#
_cell.length_a   1.000
_cell.length_b   1.000
_cell.length_c   1.000
_cell.angle_alpha   90.00
_cell.angle_beta   90.00
_cell.angle_gamma   90.00
#
_symmetry.space_group_name_H-M   'P 1'
#
loop_
_entity.id
_entity.type
_entity.pdbx_description
1 polymer ?
#
loop_
_entity_poly.entity_id
_entity_poly.type
_entity_poly.pdbx_seq_one_letter_code
_entity_poly.pdbx_strand_id
1 'polypeptide(L)'
;MKIKLLTLIALQSIIPLSFAYETGPEIFGKENDLHLCTPTRREEYIKIKQTKLDGKFPNIQRFIIDEDWRTQGLDSDEFPLSEPLIIENPIKGETLAVFDRNYNKTFRVASFFGRSEIRISEQSIFQGRLGGRSTTGSNDVTSLALLTNDGSYVVVNGCDGVFDVNKTVANALADYPIINGKAFIMISSYGSTGLRINEIGKETVKAWKIIYKNWDETKDSINKELLFEYK
;
A
#
# COMPACT_ATOMS: atom_id res chain seq x y z
N MET A 1 -57.51 -18.09 59.18
CA MET A 1 -58.03 -18.00 57.80
C MET A 1 -57.00 -18.62 56.87
N LYS A 2 -57.43 -19.53 55.99
CA LYS A 2 -56.58 -20.50 55.29
C LYS A 2 -55.74 -19.88 54.16
N ILE A 3 -54.54 -20.45 54.03
CA ILE A 3 -53.53 -20.33 52.96
C ILE A 3 -54.15 -20.54 51.57
N LYS A 4 -53.73 -19.75 50.58
CA LYS A 4 -53.40 -20.24 49.22
C LYS A 4 -52.44 -19.26 48.54
N LEU A 5 -51.15 -19.59 48.69
CA LEU A 5 -50.03 -19.05 47.96
C LEU A 5 -50.08 -19.66 46.54
N LEU A 6 -50.34 -18.86 45.50
CA LEU A 6 -50.14 -19.26 44.11
C LEU A 6 -48.76 -18.77 43.68
N THR A 7 -47.79 -19.67 43.67
CA THR A 7 -46.49 -19.50 43.03
C THR A 7 -46.68 -19.58 41.51
N LEU A 8 -46.59 -18.44 40.83
CA LEU A 8 -46.47 -18.39 39.38
C LEU A 8 -45.00 -18.70 39.03
N ILE A 9 -44.75 -19.88 38.50
CA ILE A 9 -43.45 -20.28 37.94
C ILE A 9 -43.30 -19.54 36.61
N ALA A 10 -42.57 -18.42 36.62
CA ALA A 10 -42.07 -17.81 35.40
C ALA A 10 -40.87 -18.62 34.92
N LEU A 11 -41.11 -19.54 33.97
CA LEU A 11 -40.05 -20.18 33.20
C LEU A 11 -39.41 -19.10 32.31
N GLN A 12 -38.34 -18.45 32.80
CA GLN A 12 -37.47 -17.66 31.93
C GLN A 12 -36.71 -18.64 31.06
N SER A 13 -37.15 -18.81 29.81
CA SER A 13 -36.35 -19.39 28.75
C SER A 13 -35.14 -18.49 28.53
N ILE A 14 -34.02 -18.82 29.18
CA ILE A 14 -32.71 -18.24 28.87
C ILE A 14 -32.30 -18.82 27.52
N ILE A 15 -32.72 -18.16 26.45
CA ILE A 15 -32.09 -18.33 25.14
C ILE A 15 -30.76 -17.59 25.28
N PRO A 16 -29.60 -18.26 25.22
CA PRO A 16 -28.34 -17.53 25.10
C PRO A 16 -28.39 -16.85 23.74
N LEU A 17 -28.66 -15.54 23.75
CA LEU A 17 -28.36 -14.66 22.64
C LEU A 17 -26.84 -14.67 22.48
N SER A 18 -26.34 -15.62 21.68
CA SER A 18 -25.01 -15.53 21.12
C SER A 18 -25.01 -14.35 20.15
N PHE A 19 -24.82 -13.16 20.70
CA PHE A 19 -24.46 -12.00 19.90
C PHE A 19 -23.06 -12.28 19.34
N ALA A 20 -23.01 -12.74 18.10
CA ALA A 20 -21.81 -12.63 17.30
C ALA A 20 -21.59 -11.12 17.07
N TYR A 21 -20.81 -10.49 17.94
CA TYR A 21 -20.26 -9.18 17.62
C TYR A 21 -19.22 -9.40 16.54
N GLU A 22 -19.44 -8.80 15.38
CA GLU A 22 -18.39 -8.62 14.38
C GLU A 22 -17.37 -7.67 15.01
N THR A 23 -16.34 -8.25 15.66
CA THR A 23 -15.17 -7.48 16.06
C THR A 23 -14.46 -7.12 14.77
N GLY A 24 -14.74 -5.93 14.23
CA GLY A 24 -13.90 -5.31 13.22
C GLY A 24 -12.44 -5.29 13.72
N PRO A 25 -11.46 -5.25 12.80
CA PRO A 25 -10.05 -5.26 13.20
C PRO A 25 -9.82 -4.17 14.26
N GLU A 26 -9.18 -4.53 15.38
CA GLU A 26 -8.72 -3.53 16.35
C GLU A 26 -7.84 -2.53 15.60
N ILE A 27 -8.31 -1.29 15.51
CA ILE A 27 -7.56 -0.20 14.88
C ILE A 27 -6.45 0.18 15.86
N PHE A 28 -5.28 -0.45 15.71
CA PHE A 28 -4.06 -0.01 16.36
C PHE A 28 -3.58 1.28 15.65
N GLY A 29 -3.61 2.40 16.36
CA GLY A 29 -3.16 3.70 15.85
C GLY A 29 -3.97 4.88 16.38
N LYS A 30 -3.77 5.23 17.65
CA LYS A 30 -4.18 6.56 18.15
C LYS A 30 -3.19 7.60 17.59
N GLU A 31 -3.65 8.43 16.67
CA GLU A 31 -3.13 9.74 16.22
C GLU A 31 -1.63 9.97 15.92
N ASN A 32 -0.66 9.11 16.25
CA ASN A 32 0.77 9.44 16.10
C ASN A 32 1.72 8.30 15.70
N ASP A 33 1.25 7.08 15.49
CA ASP A 33 2.17 6.01 15.12
C ASP A 33 2.38 5.95 13.60
N LEU A 34 3.57 6.41 13.17
CA LEU A 34 4.12 6.43 11.80
C LEU A 34 3.51 7.47 10.83
N HIS A 35 3.47 8.74 11.25
CA HIS A 35 3.43 9.86 10.30
C HIS A 35 4.82 10.04 9.66
N LEU A 36 5.12 9.28 8.60
CA LEU A 36 6.38 9.41 7.83
C LEU A 36 6.33 10.56 6.81
N CYS A 37 5.26 11.36 6.84
CA CYS A 37 5.02 12.39 5.87
C CYS A 37 4.79 13.74 6.57
N THR A 38 5.67 14.68 6.27
CA THR A 38 5.45 16.10 6.56
C THR A 38 4.76 16.66 5.33
N PRO A 39 3.63 17.38 5.45
CA PRO A 39 2.87 17.84 4.30
C PRO A 39 3.75 18.69 3.35
N THR A 40 3.96 18.20 2.13
CA THR A 40 4.73 18.83 1.04
C THR A 40 4.07 20.07 0.42
N ARG A 41 3.14 20.72 1.14
CA ARG A 41 2.59 22.03 0.76
C ARG A 41 3.41 23.22 1.29
N ARG A 42 4.60 22.98 1.82
CA ARG A 42 5.67 23.97 1.83
C ARG A 42 6.63 23.57 0.74
N GLU A 43 7.06 24.55 -0.04
CA GLU A 43 8.08 24.44 -1.08
C GLU A 43 9.41 24.00 -0.43
N GLU A 44 9.51 22.73 -0.04
CA GLU A 44 10.69 22.18 0.60
C GLU A 44 11.76 22.00 -0.47
N TYR A 45 12.75 22.89 -0.44
CA TYR A 45 13.97 22.76 -1.22
C TYR A 45 14.75 21.55 -0.71
N ILE A 46 14.55 20.40 -1.36
CA ILE A 46 15.24 19.15 -1.06
C ILE A 46 16.42 18.95 -2.01
N LYS A 47 17.59 18.60 -1.47
CA LYS A 47 18.66 18.00 -2.29
C LYS A 47 18.45 16.50 -2.32
N ILE A 48 18.41 15.96 -3.53
CA ILE A 48 18.36 14.52 -3.78
C ILE A 48 19.70 14.11 -4.38
N LYS A 49 20.32 13.09 -3.80
CA LYS A 49 21.50 12.44 -4.36
C LYS A 49 21.04 11.27 -5.22
N GLN A 50 21.60 11.12 -6.42
CA GLN A 50 21.37 9.93 -7.24
C GLN A 50 21.80 8.67 -6.47
N THR A 51 20.89 7.71 -6.38
CA THR A 51 21.15 6.41 -5.78
C THR A 51 21.86 5.53 -6.80
N LYS A 52 22.84 4.76 -6.33
CA LYS A 52 23.44 3.66 -7.09
C LYS A 52 23.04 2.36 -6.42
N LEU A 53 22.66 1.36 -7.21
CA LEU A 53 22.37 0.04 -6.68
C LEU A 53 23.66 -0.65 -6.25
N ASP A 54 23.77 -0.92 -4.95
CA ASP A 54 24.85 -1.71 -4.39
C ASP A 54 24.57 -3.21 -4.60
N GLY A 55 25.28 -3.84 -5.54
CA GLY A 55 25.25 -5.27 -5.74
C GLY A 55 25.15 -5.69 -7.19
N LYS A 56 25.35 -6.98 -7.43
CA LYS A 56 25.09 -7.59 -8.74
C LYS A 56 23.77 -8.34 -8.66
N PHE A 57 22.85 -8.00 -9.55
CA PHE A 57 21.55 -8.65 -9.70
C PHE A 57 21.53 -9.42 -11.02
N PRO A 58 22.26 -10.55 -11.13
CA PRO A 58 22.23 -11.35 -12.34
C PRO A 58 20.79 -11.85 -12.56
N ASN A 59 20.31 -11.75 -13.80
CA ASN A 59 18.96 -12.13 -14.23
C ASN A 59 17.83 -11.17 -13.84
N ILE A 60 18.13 -9.97 -13.34
CA ILE A 60 17.12 -8.91 -13.20
C ILE A 60 17.27 -7.95 -14.38
N GLN A 61 16.17 -7.73 -15.11
CA GLN A 61 16.16 -6.86 -16.28
C GLN A 61 16.25 -5.39 -15.88
N ARG A 62 16.81 -4.56 -16.77
CA ARG A 62 16.84 -3.11 -16.64
C ARG A 62 15.65 -2.51 -17.37
N PHE A 63 14.98 -1.56 -16.74
CA PHE A 63 13.86 -0.83 -17.32
C PHE A 63 14.07 0.67 -17.10
N ILE A 64 14.05 1.44 -18.18
CA ILE A 64 14.23 2.89 -18.16
C ILE A 64 12.84 3.52 -18.05
N ILE A 65 12.66 4.37 -17.03
CA ILE A 65 11.47 5.22 -16.94
C ILE A 65 11.80 6.55 -17.62
N ASP A 66 11.30 6.71 -18.84
CA ASP A 66 11.43 7.92 -19.67
C ASP A 66 10.20 8.82 -19.65
N GLU A 67 9.05 8.29 -19.21
CA GLU A 67 7.80 9.03 -19.02
C GLU A 67 7.11 8.70 -17.68
N ASP A 68 5.90 9.20 -17.46
CA ASP A 68 5.14 8.89 -16.25
C ASP A 68 4.74 7.40 -16.22
N TRP A 69 5.41 6.61 -15.38
CA TRP A 69 5.15 5.17 -15.19
C TRP A 69 3.69 4.81 -14.88
N ARG A 70 2.92 5.78 -14.35
CA ARG A 70 1.48 5.61 -14.07
C ARG A 70 0.68 5.45 -15.36
N THR A 71 1.15 6.03 -16.45
CA THR A 71 0.54 6.07 -17.79
C THR A 71 1.38 5.39 -18.88
N GLN A 72 2.64 5.06 -18.60
CA GLN A 72 3.49 4.37 -19.57
C GLN A 72 2.95 2.99 -19.88
N GLY A 73 2.70 2.68 -21.15
CA GLY A 73 2.25 1.35 -21.57
C GLY A 73 1.02 0.85 -20.81
N LEU A 74 0.01 1.70 -20.56
CA LEU A 74 -1.23 1.30 -19.88
C LEU A 74 -1.90 0.09 -20.49
N ASP A 75 -1.94 0.11 -21.82
CA ASP A 75 -2.60 -0.87 -22.66
C ASP A 75 -1.57 -1.80 -23.34
N SER A 76 -0.30 -1.74 -22.90
CA SER A 76 0.77 -2.56 -23.46
C SER A 76 0.97 -3.84 -22.63
N ASP A 77 0.91 -4.99 -23.30
CA ASP A 77 1.30 -6.28 -22.73
C ASP A 77 2.82 -6.37 -22.51
N GLU A 78 3.60 -5.43 -23.07
CA GLU A 78 5.05 -5.39 -22.94
C GLU A 78 5.52 -4.65 -21.67
N PHE A 79 4.62 -3.92 -20.98
CA PHE A 79 5.00 -3.23 -19.76
C PHE A 79 5.29 -4.25 -18.65
N PRO A 80 6.46 -4.20 -17.99
CA PRO A 80 6.93 -5.27 -17.11
C PRO A 80 6.24 -5.25 -15.74
N LEU A 81 5.04 -5.82 -15.67
CA LEU A 81 4.26 -5.93 -14.44
C LEU A 81 4.65 -7.18 -13.64
N SER A 82 4.60 -7.07 -12.32
CA SER A 82 4.75 -8.17 -11.37
C SER A 82 6.10 -8.90 -11.40
N GLU A 83 7.14 -8.30 -11.98
CA GLU A 83 8.50 -8.82 -11.98
C GLU A 83 9.49 -7.84 -11.35
N PRO A 84 10.58 -8.33 -10.70
CA PRO A 84 11.62 -7.46 -10.17
C PRO A 84 12.42 -6.84 -11.32
N LEU A 85 12.68 -5.55 -11.23
CA LEU A 85 13.38 -4.77 -12.25
C LEU A 85 14.41 -3.84 -11.62
N ILE A 86 15.53 -3.65 -12.30
CA ILE A 86 16.41 -2.52 -12.07
C ILE A 86 15.83 -1.33 -12.83
N ILE A 87 15.29 -0.38 -12.09
CA ILE A 87 14.70 0.84 -12.62
C ILE A 87 15.76 1.91 -12.72
N GLU A 88 15.95 2.44 -13.92
CA GLU A 88 16.83 3.58 -14.18
C GLU A 88 15.99 4.86 -14.30
N ASN A 89 16.29 5.84 -13.45
CA ASN A 89 15.71 7.17 -13.51
C ASN A 89 16.83 8.20 -13.68
N PRO A 90 16.81 9.05 -14.72
CA PRO A 90 17.90 9.98 -14.99
C PRO A 90 18.10 11.04 -13.89
N ILE A 91 17.08 11.27 -13.06
CA ILE A 91 17.12 12.25 -11.96
C ILE A 91 17.50 11.57 -10.64
N LYS A 92 16.89 10.42 -10.33
CA LYS A 92 17.04 9.74 -9.03
C LYS A 92 18.12 8.66 -8.99
N GLY A 93 18.63 8.23 -10.14
CA GLY A 93 19.57 7.11 -10.25
C GLY A 93 18.85 5.77 -10.39
N GLU A 94 19.44 4.71 -9.82
CA GLU A 94 18.95 3.34 -9.98
C GLU A 94 18.27 2.83 -8.70
N THR A 95 17.22 2.02 -8.86
CA THR A 95 16.57 1.31 -7.75
C THR A 95 16.03 -0.04 -8.19
N LEU A 96 15.95 -1.00 -7.26
CA LEU A 96 15.32 -2.28 -7.51
C LEU A 96 13.84 -2.16 -7.12
N ALA A 97 12.93 -2.50 -8.02
CA ALA A 97 11.51 -2.29 -7.80
C ALA A 97 10.63 -3.29 -8.57
N VAL A 98 9.33 -3.24 -8.32
CA VAL A 98 8.29 -3.92 -9.10
C VAL A 98 7.12 -2.99 -9.33
N PHE A 99 6.51 -3.09 -10.50
CA PHE A 99 5.24 -2.46 -10.82
C PHE A 99 4.08 -3.43 -10.70
N ASP A 100 2.93 -2.94 -10.25
CA ASP A 100 1.69 -3.70 -10.22
C ASP A 100 0.51 -2.80 -10.61
N ARG A 101 -0.45 -3.36 -11.33
CA ARG A 101 -1.66 -2.66 -11.77
C ARG A 101 -2.88 -3.52 -11.53
N ASN A 102 -3.82 -2.98 -10.77
CA ASN A 102 -5.09 -3.61 -10.49
C ASN A 102 -6.24 -2.79 -11.05
N TYR A 103 -7.19 -3.48 -11.64
CA TYR A 103 -8.33 -2.89 -12.30
C TYR A 103 -9.62 -3.44 -11.71
N ASN A 104 -10.47 -2.55 -11.23
CA ASN A 104 -11.85 -2.85 -10.87
C ASN A 104 -12.81 -2.04 -11.76
N LYS A 105 -14.12 -2.31 -11.69
CA LYS A 105 -15.15 -1.61 -12.47
C LYS A 105 -15.20 -0.11 -12.20
N THR A 106 -14.84 0.32 -11.00
CA THR A 106 -15.01 1.71 -10.54
C THR A 106 -13.69 2.44 -10.27
N PHE A 107 -12.58 1.70 -10.19
CA PHE A 107 -11.28 2.29 -9.92
C PHE A 107 -10.15 1.44 -10.50
N ARG A 108 -8.99 2.05 -10.56
CA ARG A 108 -7.72 1.42 -10.90
C ARG A 108 -6.67 1.87 -9.92
N VAL A 109 -5.81 0.94 -9.54
CA VAL A 109 -4.63 1.21 -8.73
C VAL A 109 -3.41 0.85 -9.56
N ALA A 110 -2.53 1.83 -9.77
CA ALA A 110 -1.19 1.60 -10.29
C ALA A 110 -0.21 1.79 -9.12
N SER A 111 0.68 0.83 -8.94
CA SER A 111 1.60 0.82 -7.81
C SER A 111 3.02 0.48 -8.24
N PHE A 112 3.97 1.09 -7.53
CA PHE A 112 5.40 0.90 -7.67
C PHE A 112 5.95 0.64 -6.28
N PHE A 113 6.67 -0.45 -6.11
CA PHE A 113 7.30 -0.84 -4.84
C PHE A 113 8.80 -0.87 -5.04
N GLY A 114 9.47 0.23 -4.72
CA GLY A 114 10.92 0.35 -4.76
C GLY A 114 11.55 0.15 -3.39
N ARG A 115 12.88 0.03 -3.35
CA ARG A 115 13.61 -0.10 -2.09
C ARG A 115 13.51 1.12 -1.20
N SER A 116 13.41 2.33 -1.77
CA SER A 116 13.42 3.58 -0.99
C SER A 116 12.05 4.20 -0.78
N GLU A 117 11.14 3.99 -1.74
CA GLU A 117 9.78 4.54 -1.72
C GLU A 117 8.80 3.56 -2.38
N ILE A 118 7.56 3.62 -1.92
CA ILE A 118 6.39 3.03 -2.56
C ILE A 118 5.60 4.19 -3.16
N ARG A 119 5.08 4.01 -4.37
CA ARG A 119 4.20 4.97 -5.02
C ARG A 119 2.90 4.29 -5.41
N ILE A 120 1.77 4.86 -5.06
CA ILE A 120 0.44 4.35 -5.38
C ILE A 120 -0.38 5.48 -5.99
N SER A 121 -0.88 5.24 -7.20
CA SER A 121 -1.86 6.12 -7.84
C SER A 121 -3.18 5.41 -7.93
N GLU A 122 -4.20 6.04 -7.36
CA GLU A 122 -5.58 5.59 -7.49
C GLU A 122 -6.33 6.49 -8.48
N GLN A 123 -6.96 5.87 -9.47
CA GLN A 123 -7.79 6.54 -10.46
C GLN A 123 -9.22 6.03 -10.38
N SER A 124 -10.19 6.94 -10.40
CA SER A 124 -11.59 6.60 -10.59
C SER A 124 -11.85 6.32 -12.07
N ILE A 125 -12.54 5.22 -12.35
CA ILE A 125 -12.87 4.80 -13.72
C ILE A 125 -14.38 4.74 -13.89
N PHE A 126 -14.84 5.28 -15.00
CA PHE A 126 -16.18 5.02 -15.51
C PHE A 126 -16.11 4.03 -16.67
N GLN A 127 -16.93 2.98 -16.60
CA GLN A 127 -17.11 2.04 -17.71
C GLN A 127 -18.47 2.32 -18.38
N GLY A 128 -18.43 2.81 -19.61
CA GLY A 128 -19.62 3.04 -20.41
C GLY A 128 -20.34 1.74 -20.79
N ARG A 129 -21.64 1.84 -21.11
CA ARG A 129 -22.49 0.69 -21.49
C ARG A 129 -21.98 -0.11 -22.71
N LEU A 130 -21.14 0.49 -23.54
CA LEU A 130 -20.54 -0.13 -24.73
C LEU A 130 -19.09 -0.61 -24.51
N GLY A 131 -18.63 -0.71 -23.26
CA GLY A 131 -17.34 -1.31 -22.90
C GLY A 131 -16.16 -0.34 -22.83
N GLY A 132 -16.29 0.90 -23.31
CA GLY A 132 -15.26 1.93 -23.18
C GLY A 132 -15.00 2.32 -21.73
N ARG A 133 -13.72 2.44 -21.34
CA ARG A 133 -13.30 2.89 -20.01
C ARG A 133 -12.69 4.27 -20.11
N SER A 134 -13.09 5.18 -19.21
CA SER A 134 -12.48 6.50 -19.09
C SER A 134 -12.11 6.77 -17.64
N THR A 135 -10.95 7.40 -17.45
CA THR A 135 -10.55 7.94 -16.15
C THR A 135 -11.38 9.19 -15.87
N THR A 136 -12.06 9.22 -14.73
CA THR A 136 -12.93 10.34 -14.32
C THR A 136 -12.36 11.17 -13.19
N GLY A 137 -11.28 10.70 -12.55
CA GLY A 137 -10.57 11.44 -11.51
C GLY A 137 -9.36 10.67 -10.99
N SER A 138 -8.52 11.38 -10.24
CA SER A 138 -7.42 10.81 -9.45
C SER A 138 -7.70 11.07 -7.99
N ASN A 139 -7.42 10.10 -7.12
CA ASN A 139 -7.55 10.26 -5.68
C ASN A 139 -6.16 10.34 -5.04
N ASP A 140 -6.03 11.22 -4.06
CA ASP A 140 -4.79 11.36 -3.29
C ASP A 140 -4.75 10.26 -2.24
N VAL A 141 -3.89 9.26 -2.44
CA VAL A 141 -3.71 8.16 -1.49
C VAL A 141 -2.88 8.67 -0.31
N THR A 142 -3.43 8.60 0.90
CA THR A 142 -2.83 9.17 2.12
C THR A 142 -2.29 8.12 3.06
N SER A 143 -2.78 6.87 2.98
CA SER A 143 -2.31 5.79 3.86
C SER A 143 -2.27 4.46 3.11
N LEU A 144 -1.29 3.64 3.46
CA LEU A 144 -1.09 2.27 2.99
C LEU A 144 -0.98 1.36 4.21
N ALA A 145 -1.82 0.32 4.30
CA ALA A 145 -1.68 -0.72 5.32
C ALA A 145 -1.19 -2.02 4.69
N LEU A 146 -0.16 -2.59 5.31
CA LEU A 146 0.52 -3.81 4.91
C LEU A 146 0.26 -4.88 5.97
N LEU A 147 -0.21 -6.05 5.54
CA LEU A 147 -0.41 -7.19 6.41
C LEU A 147 0.94 -7.82 6.79
N THR A 148 1.12 -8.16 8.06
CA THR A 148 2.30 -8.87 8.58
C THR A 148 1.98 -10.33 8.88
N ASN A 149 3.01 -11.16 9.02
CA ASN A 149 2.85 -12.60 9.26
C ASN A 149 2.20 -12.96 10.60
N ASP A 150 2.22 -12.06 11.58
CA ASP A 150 1.50 -12.22 12.86
C ASP A 150 0.02 -11.84 12.76
N GLY A 151 -0.46 -11.45 11.57
CA GLY A 151 -1.84 -11.05 11.32
C GLY A 151 -2.15 -9.59 11.66
N SER A 152 -1.18 -8.81 12.14
CA SER A 152 -1.32 -7.37 12.37
C SER A 152 -1.11 -6.56 11.08
N TYR A 153 -1.28 -5.24 11.16
CA TYR A 153 -1.07 -4.34 10.04
C TYR A 153 -0.05 -3.26 10.37
N VAL A 154 0.90 -3.04 9.47
CA VAL A 154 1.74 -1.84 9.46
C VAL A 154 1.04 -0.78 8.64
N VAL A 155 0.63 0.31 9.28
CA VAL A 155 0.04 1.48 8.59
C VAL A 155 1.13 2.50 8.32
N VAL A 156 1.26 2.88 7.05
CA VAL A 156 2.22 3.86 6.55
C VAL A 156 1.47 5.05 6.03
N ASN A 157 1.72 6.23 6.60
CA ASN A 157 1.14 7.47 6.10
C ASN A 157 2.04 8.06 5.02
N GLY A 158 1.41 8.46 3.91
CA GLY A 158 2.03 8.98 2.70
C GLY A 158 1.57 10.41 2.39
N CYS A 159 2.26 11.04 1.44
CA CYS A 159 1.83 12.28 0.80
C CYS A 159 1.61 12.01 -0.69
N ASP A 160 0.41 12.29 -1.18
CA ASP A 160 0.03 12.16 -2.60
C ASP A 160 0.40 10.79 -3.21
N GLY A 161 0.18 9.73 -2.42
CA GLY A 161 0.48 8.35 -2.80
C GLY A 161 1.94 7.96 -2.76
N VAL A 162 2.83 8.78 -2.18
CA VAL A 162 4.23 8.44 -1.95
C VAL A 162 4.45 8.05 -0.50
N PHE A 163 5.08 6.90 -0.26
CA PHE A 163 5.35 6.35 1.06
C PHE A 163 6.84 6.01 1.18
N ASP A 164 7.51 6.53 2.20
CA ASP A 164 8.92 6.19 2.45
C ASP A 164 9.03 4.75 2.99
N VAL A 165 10.04 4.02 2.53
CA VAL A 165 10.33 2.66 3.00
C VAL A 165 11.37 2.73 4.11
N ASN A 166 10.99 2.28 5.30
CA ASN A 166 11.91 2.03 6.41
C ASN A 166 12.04 0.52 6.66
N LYS A 167 12.84 0.16 7.68
CA LYS A 167 13.09 -1.26 8.03
C LYS A 167 11.80 -2.05 8.32
N THR A 168 10.84 -1.45 9.01
CA THR A 168 9.57 -2.10 9.34
C THR A 168 8.76 -2.39 8.08
N VAL A 169 8.66 -1.42 7.16
CA VAL A 169 7.96 -1.57 5.88
C VAL A 169 8.67 -2.60 4.99
N ALA A 170 9.99 -2.53 4.88
CA ALA A 170 10.78 -3.47 4.10
C ALA A 170 10.62 -4.91 4.60
N ASN A 171 10.65 -5.12 5.92
CA ASN A 171 10.41 -6.43 6.52
C ASN A 171 8.99 -6.94 6.24
N ALA A 172 7.97 -6.07 6.38
CA ALA A 172 6.60 -6.43 6.09
C ALA A 172 6.42 -6.91 4.64
N LEU A 173 7.06 -6.24 3.68
CA LEU A 173 7.00 -6.62 2.26
C LEU A 173 7.85 -7.86 1.93
N ALA A 174 9.04 -8.00 2.54
CA ALA A 174 9.91 -9.17 2.35
C ALA A 174 9.23 -10.47 2.79
N ASP A 175 8.46 -10.38 3.87
CA ASP A 175 7.81 -11.52 4.52
C ASP A 175 6.29 -11.56 4.26
N TYR A 176 5.80 -10.82 3.24
CA TYR A 176 4.36 -10.61 3.05
C TYR A 176 3.56 -11.93 2.93
N PRO A 177 2.48 -12.08 3.73
CA PRO A 177 1.68 -13.30 3.71
C PRO A 177 0.76 -13.38 2.49
N ILE A 178 0.51 -14.61 2.04
CA ILE A 178 -0.51 -14.93 1.04
C ILE A 178 -1.63 -15.68 1.76
N ILE A 179 -2.84 -15.11 1.76
CA ILE A 179 -4.03 -15.69 2.38
C ILE A 179 -4.90 -16.29 1.26
N ASN A 180 -5.17 -17.59 1.36
CA ASN A 180 -6.04 -18.30 0.39
C ASN A 180 -5.64 -18.09 -1.08
N GLY A 181 -4.33 -18.04 -1.34
CA GLY A 181 -3.78 -17.84 -2.68
C GLY A 181 -3.79 -16.39 -3.18
N LYS A 182 -4.21 -15.43 -2.35
CA LYS A 182 -4.28 -14.01 -2.66
C LYS A 182 -3.46 -13.16 -1.68
N ALA A 183 -3.05 -11.99 -2.13
CA ALA A 183 -2.45 -10.96 -1.29
C ALA A 183 -3.25 -9.68 -1.45
N PHE A 184 -3.29 -8.87 -0.40
CA PHE A 184 -4.06 -7.62 -0.41
C PHE A 184 -3.28 -6.55 0.33
N ILE A 185 -3.31 -5.33 -0.17
CA ILE A 185 -2.97 -4.13 0.60
C ILE A 185 -4.25 -3.35 0.86
N MET A 186 -4.26 -2.51 1.90
CA MET A 186 -5.34 -1.55 2.09
C MET A 186 -4.81 -0.15 1.81
N ILE A 187 -5.57 0.63 1.04
CA ILE A 187 -5.24 2.02 0.75
C ILE A 187 -6.36 2.93 1.27
N SER A 188 -5.98 4.06 1.83
CA SER A 188 -6.90 5.14 2.20
C SER A 188 -6.62 6.35 1.31
N SER A 189 -7.68 6.96 0.79
CA SER A 189 -7.56 8.13 -0.08
C SER A 189 -8.44 9.27 0.41
N TYR A 190 -7.95 10.51 0.28
CA TYR A 190 -8.68 11.71 0.66
C TYR A 190 -9.97 11.83 -0.17
N GLY A 191 -11.10 12.08 0.50
CA GLY A 191 -12.42 12.17 -0.15
C GLY A 191 -13.11 10.81 -0.41
N SER A 192 -12.50 9.68 -0.04
CA SER A 192 -13.18 8.38 -0.04
C SER A 192 -13.74 8.05 1.35
N THR A 193 -14.96 7.51 1.43
CA THR A 193 -15.63 7.18 2.69
C THR A 193 -15.15 5.86 3.32
N GLY A 194 -14.03 5.27 2.86
CA GLY A 194 -13.55 4.02 3.42
C GLY A 194 -12.23 3.50 2.85
N LEU A 195 -11.57 2.65 3.64
CA LEU A 195 -10.41 1.87 3.24
C LEU A 195 -10.74 1.01 2.02
N ARG A 196 -9.87 1.02 1.01
CA ARG A 196 -10.00 0.19 -0.19
C ARG A 196 -9.03 -0.96 -0.12
N ILE A 197 -9.58 -2.17 -0.22
CA ILE A 197 -8.79 -3.39 -0.34
C ILE A 197 -8.38 -3.53 -1.81
N ASN A 198 -7.07 -3.57 -2.06
CA ASN A 198 -6.50 -3.80 -3.37
C ASN A 198 -5.78 -5.16 -3.38
N GLU A 199 -6.26 -6.09 -4.18
CA GLU A 199 -5.58 -7.36 -4.41
C GLU A 199 -4.22 -7.10 -5.06
N ILE A 200 -3.17 -7.81 -4.68
CA ILE A 200 -1.84 -7.70 -5.29
C ILE A 200 -1.50 -9.03 -5.96
N GLY A 201 -0.90 -8.95 -7.16
CA GLY A 201 -0.49 -10.14 -7.90
C GLY A 201 0.46 -11.00 -7.07
N LYS A 202 0.24 -12.33 -7.07
CA LYS A 202 1.15 -13.27 -6.39
C LYS A 202 2.60 -13.16 -6.87
N GLU A 203 2.80 -12.80 -8.14
CA GLU A 203 4.13 -12.61 -8.71
C GLU A 203 4.77 -11.29 -8.21
N THR A 204 3.98 -10.23 -8.01
CA THR A 204 4.41 -9.00 -7.32
C THR A 204 4.87 -9.30 -5.90
N VAL A 205 4.15 -10.15 -5.15
CA VAL A 205 4.57 -10.59 -3.82
C VAL A 205 5.90 -11.35 -3.87
N LYS A 206 6.11 -12.22 -4.86
CA LYS A 206 7.41 -12.89 -5.04
C LYS A 206 8.51 -11.89 -5.37
N ALA A 207 8.22 -10.88 -6.18
CA ALA A 207 9.15 -9.80 -6.50
C ALA A 207 9.54 -9.02 -5.23
N TRP A 208 8.60 -8.72 -4.33
CA TRP A 208 8.92 -8.07 -3.04
C TRP A 208 9.95 -8.86 -2.23
N LYS A 209 9.83 -10.19 -2.17
CA LYS A 209 10.81 -11.04 -1.46
C LYS A 209 12.22 -10.90 -2.03
N ILE A 210 12.35 -10.63 -3.33
CA ILE A 210 13.64 -10.38 -3.99
C ILE A 210 14.10 -8.94 -3.71
N ILE A 211 13.20 -7.97 -3.87
CA ILE A 211 13.47 -6.54 -3.74
C ILE A 211 13.92 -6.18 -2.33
N TYR A 212 13.35 -6.80 -1.29
CA TYR A 212 13.58 -6.42 0.11
C TYR A 212 14.46 -7.40 0.91
N LYS A 213 14.94 -8.51 0.32
CA LYS A 213 15.70 -9.59 1.00
C LYS A 213 16.89 -9.11 1.85
N ASN A 214 17.53 -8.03 1.43
CA ASN A 214 18.74 -7.47 2.02
C ASN A 214 18.62 -5.94 2.12
N TRP A 215 17.41 -5.45 2.42
CA TRP A 215 17.19 -4.02 2.61
C TRP A 215 18.02 -3.49 3.77
N ASP A 216 18.73 -2.39 3.55
CA ASP A 216 19.63 -1.75 4.49
C ASP A 216 19.35 -0.25 4.55
N GLU A 217 19.12 0.26 5.77
CA GLU A 217 18.73 1.65 5.98
C GLU A 217 19.76 2.65 5.47
N THR A 218 21.06 2.35 5.56
CA THR A 218 22.11 3.29 5.15
C THR A 218 22.23 3.41 3.62
N LYS A 219 21.81 2.38 2.90
CA LYS A 219 21.95 2.28 1.44
C LYS A 219 20.66 2.57 0.69
N ASP A 220 19.54 2.14 1.26
CA ASP A 220 18.26 2.06 0.56
C ASP A 220 17.26 3.13 1.00
N SER A 221 17.43 3.73 2.18
CA SER A 221 16.56 4.83 2.59
C SER A 221 16.84 6.09 1.75
N ILE A 222 15.80 6.90 1.54
CA ILE A 222 15.99 8.20 0.90
C ILE A 222 16.70 9.13 1.89
N ASN A 223 17.97 9.42 1.63
CA ASN A 223 18.68 10.49 2.30
C ASN A 223 18.21 11.84 1.74
N LYS A 224 17.18 12.42 2.35
CA LYS A 224 16.70 13.79 2.05
C LYS A 224 17.48 14.77 2.92
N GLU A 225 18.21 15.70 2.30
CA GLU A 225 18.77 16.84 3.00
C GLU A 225 17.84 18.04 2.81
N LEU A 226 17.24 18.51 3.92
CA LEU A 226 16.44 19.73 3.93
C LEU A 226 17.37 20.94 3.82
N LEU A 227 17.13 21.81 2.84
CA LEU A 227 17.82 23.09 2.76
C LEU A 227 17.15 24.09 3.70
N PHE A 228 17.75 24.27 4.88
CA PHE A 228 17.28 25.19 5.91
C PHE A 228 17.40 26.69 5.54
N GLU A 229 18.01 27.02 4.39
CA GLU A 229 18.44 28.40 4.07
C GLU A 229 17.42 29.27 3.34
N TYR A 230 16.24 28.76 3.00
CA TYR A 230 15.17 29.57 2.41
C TYR A 230 14.02 29.74 3.41
N LYS A 231 14.15 30.79 4.24
CA LYS A 231 13.07 31.34 5.09
C LYS A 231 12.31 32.43 4.35
#